data_AF-X1FYY0-F1
#
_entry.id   AF-X1FYY0-F1
#
_cell.length_a   1.000
_cell.length_b   1.000
_cell.length_c   1.000
_cell.angle_alpha   90.00
_cell.angle_beta   90.00
_cell.angle_gamma   90.00
#
_symmetry.space_group_name_H-M   'P 1'
#
loop_
_entity.id
_entity.type
_entity.pdbx_description
1 polymer ?
#
loop_
_entity_poly.entity_id
_entity_poly.type
_entity_poly.pdbx_seq_one_letter_code
_entity_poly.pdbx_strand_id
1 'polypeptide(L)'
;MIGPNGAGKTTLFNLITGTLPADSGKIEFMGEDITDMKPHEICRKGIARTYQQKNLFPNLSVFDNVMAGMLKDSMEEQRRKERVYEILEFLGLEKKEKEIVSSLPPLDSKLVELGRA
;
A
#
# COMPACT_ATOMS: atom_id res chain seq x y z
N MET A 1 -16.76 -3.06 -1.38
CA MET A 1 -17.27 -3.93 -2.46
C MET A 1 -17.51 -5.33 -1.90
N ILE A 2 -18.77 -5.76 -1.80
CA ILE A 2 -19.14 -7.11 -1.32
C ILE A 2 -19.75 -7.86 -2.50
N GLY A 3 -19.35 -9.12 -2.71
CA GLY A 3 -19.87 -9.96 -3.80
C GLY A 3 -19.17 -11.32 -3.84
N PRO A 4 -19.73 -12.32 -4.54
CA PRO A 4 -19.16 -13.66 -4.60
C PRO A 4 -17.80 -13.70 -5.32
N ASN A 5 -17.07 -14.81 -5.18
CA ASN A 5 -15.85 -15.05 -5.96
C ASN A 5 -16.21 -15.06 -7.46
N GLY A 6 -15.40 -14.39 -8.29
CA GLY A 6 -15.70 -14.22 -9.71
C GLY A 6 -16.58 -13.02 -10.06
N ALA A 7 -17.15 -12.29 -9.09
CA ALA A 7 -17.98 -11.10 -9.35
C ALA A 7 -17.23 -9.85 -9.87
N GLY A 8 -15.94 -9.97 -10.25
CA GLY A 8 -15.17 -8.85 -10.79
C GLY A 8 -14.55 -7.89 -9.77
N LYS A 9 -14.59 -8.18 -8.47
CA LYS A 9 -14.01 -7.28 -7.43
C LYS A 9 -12.53 -6.96 -7.68
N THR A 10 -11.72 -8.00 -7.92
CA THR A 10 -10.28 -7.83 -8.21
C THR A 10 -10.07 -7.10 -9.53
N THR A 11 -10.90 -7.37 -10.55
CA THR A 11 -10.90 -6.63 -11.82
C THR A 11 -11.11 -5.15 -11.58
N LEU A 12 -12.12 -4.76 -10.79
CA LEU A 12 -12.38 -3.36 -10.47
C LEU A 12 -11.19 -2.69 -9.77
N PHE A 13 -10.61 -3.32 -8.75
CA PHE A 13 -9.43 -2.77 -8.08
C PHE A 13 -8.22 -2.66 -9.00
N ASN A 14 -8.05 -3.59 -9.94
CA ASN A 14 -6.96 -3.54 -10.91
C ASN A 14 -7.14 -2.40 -11.92
N LEU A 15 -8.38 -2.16 -12.37
CA LEU A 15 -8.75 -1.03 -13.22
C LEU A 15 -8.46 0.31 -12.52
N ILE A 16 -8.95 0.49 -11.28
CA ILE A 16 -8.74 1.74 -10.50
C ILE A 16 -7.25 2.04 -10.27
N THR A 17 -6.42 1.00 -10.14
CA THR A 17 -4.98 1.15 -9.90
C THR A 17 -4.13 1.09 -11.16
N GLY A 18 -4.73 1.06 -12.35
CA GLY A 18 -4.03 1.03 -13.64
C GLY A 18 -3.22 -0.25 -13.87
N THR A 19 -3.45 -1.32 -13.11
CA THR A 19 -2.78 -2.62 -13.30
C THR A 19 -3.49 -3.49 -14.34
N LEU A 20 -4.71 -3.10 -14.72
CA LEU A 20 -5.46 -3.63 -15.85
C LEU A 20 -5.99 -2.43 -16.65
N PRO A 21 -5.82 -2.36 -17.98
CA PRO A 21 -6.44 -1.31 -18.79
C PRO A 21 -7.94 -1.51 -18.90
N ALA A 22 -8.69 -0.43 -19.05
CA ALA A 22 -10.13 -0.48 -19.28
C ALA A 22 -10.43 -0.79 -20.75
N ASP A 23 -11.35 -1.72 -21.01
CA ASP A 23 -11.85 -1.96 -22.38
C ASP A 23 -12.72 -0.79 -22.88
N SER A 24 -13.46 -0.16 -21.96
CA SER A 24 -14.31 1.01 -22.19
C SER A 24 -14.68 1.69 -20.87
N GLY A 25 -15.20 2.92 -20.94
CA GLY A 25 -15.63 3.69 -19.78
C GLY A 25 -14.58 4.69 -19.29
N LYS A 26 -14.82 5.27 -18.11
CA LYS A 26 -13.98 6.32 -17.51
C LYS A 26 -13.85 6.09 -16.01
N ILE A 27 -12.64 6.32 -15.48
CA ILE A 27 -12.35 6.31 -14.05
C ILE A 27 -11.89 7.72 -13.67
N GLU A 28 -12.62 8.37 -12.77
CA GLU A 28 -12.27 9.70 -12.27
C GLU A 28 -11.89 9.65 -10.79
N PHE A 29 -10.83 10.34 -10.41
CA PHE A 29 -10.42 10.54 -9.03
C PHE A 29 -10.14 12.02 -8.77
N MET A 30 -10.81 12.59 -7.76
CA MET A 30 -10.71 14.02 -7.42
C MET A 30 -10.93 14.96 -8.61
N GLY A 31 -11.85 14.60 -9.52
CA GLY A 31 -12.19 15.40 -10.72
C GLY A 31 -11.21 15.25 -11.88
N GLU A 32 -10.20 14.38 -11.77
CA GLU A 32 -9.26 14.08 -12.84
C GLU A 32 -9.50 12.69 -13.41
N ASP A 33 -9.42 12.57 -14.73
CA ASP A 33 -9.48 11.29 -15.43
C ASP A 33 -8.17 10.51 -15.22
N ILE A 34 -8.28 9.31 -14.65
CA ILE A 34 -7.15 8.41 -14.40
C ILE A 34 -7.20 7.11 -15.22
N THR A 35 -8.11 7.02 -16.20
CA THR A 35 -8.43 5.77 -16.92
C THR A 35 -7.21 5.10 -17.55
N ASP A 36 -6.34 5.87 -18.19
CA ASP A 36 -5.16 5.38 -18.92
C ASP A 36 -3.83 5.69 -18.20
N MET A 37 -3.89 6.11 -16.95
CA MET A 37 -2.69 6.43 -16.17
C MET A 37 -1.97 5.15 -15.73
N LYS A 38 -0.63 5.22 -15.69
CA LYS A 38 0.18 4.12 -15.17
C LYS A 38 0.03 4.04 -13.65
N PRO A 39 0.20 2.85 -13.04
CA PRO A 39 0.05 2.67 -11.60
C PRO A 39 0.87 3.65 -10.72
N HIS A 40 2.07 4.00 -11.15
CA HIS A 40 2.93 4.94 -10.41
C HIS A 40 2.47 6.40 -10.51
N GLU A 41 1.75 6.77 -11.57
CA GLU A 41 1.15 8.09 -11.72
C GLU A 41 -0.10 8.20 -10.83
N ILE A 42 -0.94 7.16 -10.85
CA ILE A 42 -2.11 7.02 -9.97
C ILE A 42 -1.69 7.05 -8.49
N CYS A 43 -0.62 6.34 -8.13
CA CYS A 43 -0.08 6.33 -6.77
C CYS A 43 0.35 7.73 -6.30
N ARG A 44 0.99 8.52 -7.17
CA ARG A 44 1.37 9.92 -6.86
C ARG A 44 0.19 10.85 -6.67
N LYS A 45 -1.00 10.48 -7.18
CA LYS A 45 -2.25 11.21 -6.92
C LYS A 45 -2.88 10.86 -5.57
N GLY A 46 -2.33 9.91 -4.84
CA GLY A 46 -2.80 9.53 -3.50
C GLY A 46 -3.68 8.28 -3.44
N ILE A 47 -3.74 7.49 -4.52
CA ILE A 47 -4.37 6.17 -4.49
C ILE A 47 -3.34 5.10 -4.11
N ALA A 48 -3.51 4.50 -2.95
CA ALA A 48 -2.77 3.33 -2.51
C ALA A 48 -3.72 2.12 -2.36
N ARG A 49 -3.17 0.90 -2.41
CA ARG A 49 -3.95 -0.32 -2.15
C ARG A 49 -3.18 -1.34 -1.34
N THR A 50 -3.92 -2.08 -0.52
CA THR A 50 -3.45 -3.34 0.06
C THR A 50 -4.02 -4.52 -0.72
N TYR A 51 -3.37 -5.68 -0.62
CA TYR A 51 -3.74 -6.89 -1.34
C TYR A 51 -4.37 -7.93 -0.40
N GLN A 52 -5.06 -8.91 -0.99
CA GLN A 52 -5.56 -10.06 -0.24
C GLN A 52 -4.40 -10.99 0.18
N GLN A 53 -3.41 -11.16 -0.71
CA GLN A 53 -2.17 -11.86 -0.39
C GLN A 53 -1.16 -10.86 0.16
N LYS A 54 -0.47 -11.24 1.23
CA LYS A 54 0.57 -10.40 1.86
C LYS A 54 1.64 -10.10 0.83
N ASN A 55 1.85 -8.83 0.52
CA ASN A 55 2.89 -8.40 -0.40
C ASN A 55 4.12 -7.84 0.33
N LEU A 56 4.36 -8.28 1.58
CA LEU A 56 5.43 -7.79 2.46
C LEU A 56 6.77 -8.47 2.16
N PHE A 57 7.87 -7.84 2.53
CA PHE A 57 9.20 -8.44 2.49
C PHE A 57 9.38 -9.29 3.75
N PRO A 58 9.31 -10.63 3.67
CA PRO A 58 9.15 -11.49 4.84
C PRO A 58 10.38 -11.49 5.75
N ASN A 59 11.56 -11.27 5.18
CA ASN A 59 12.85 -11.31 5.89
C ASN A 59 13.30 -9.93 6.38
N LEU A 60 12.51 -8.88 6.16
CA LEU A 60 12.81 -7.54 6.61
C LEU A 60 12.06 -7.23 7.91
N SER A 61 12.58 -6.27 8.67
CA SER A 61 11.92 -5.81 9.89
C SER A 61 10.59 -5.10 9.58
N VAL A 62 9.76 -4.90 10.60
CA VAL A 62 8.56 -4.04 10.53
C VAL A 62 8.93 -2.65 10.02
N PHE A 63 9.97 -2.05 10.60
CA PHE A 63 10.45 -0.73 10.22
C PHE A 63 10.86 -0.69 8.74
N ASP A 64 11.68 -1.65 8.30
CA ASP A 64 12.18 -1.70 6.92
C ASP A 64 11.06 -1.92 5.90
N ASN A 65 10.03 -2.70 6.26
CA ASN A 65 8.86 -2.88 5.41
C ASN A 65 8.11 -1.56 5.20
N VAL A 66 7.86 -0.79 6.26
CA VAL A 66 7.17 0.50 6.15
C VAL A 66 8.06 1.52 5.43
N MET A 67 9.34 1.58 5.77
CA MET A 67 10.35 2.42 5.11
C MET A 67 10.43 2.15 3.59
N ALA A 68 10.29 0.89 3.16
CA ALA A 68 10.35 0.51 1.75
C ALA A 68 9.24 1.19 0.90
N GLY A 69 8.10 1.52 1.50
CA GLY A 69 7.01 2.26 0.83
C GLY A 69 7.40 3.71 0.46
N MET A 70 8.41 4.26 1.15
CA MET A 70 8.79 5.67 1.06
C MET A 70 10.11 5.89 0.29
N LEU A 71 10.68 4.85 -0.33
CA LEU A 71 12.01 4.91 -0.98
C LEU A 71 12.07 5.89 -2.16
N LYS A 72 10.94 6.17 -2.80
CA LYS A 72 10.87 7.10 -3.94
C LYS A 72 10.54 8.54 -3.53
N ASP A 73 10.32 8.80 -2.24
CA ASP A 73 10.08 10.14 -1.75
C ASP A 73 11.37 10.96 -1.76
N SER A 74 11.29 12.21 -2.21
CA SER A 74 12.40 13.19 -2.17
C SER A 74 12.66 13.73 -0.76
N MET A 75 12.07 13.11 0.27
CA MET A 75 12.26 13.47 1.67
C MET A 75 13.70 13.19 2.12
N GLU A 76 14.21 14.06 2.99
CA GLU A 76 15.47 13.81 3.71
C GLU A 76 15.37 12.51 4.53
N GLU A 77 16.47 11.76 4.60
CA GLU A 77 16.51 10.45 5.24
C GLU A 77 16.04 10.51 6.70
N GLN A 78 16.50 11.52 7.45
CA GLN A 78 16.12 11.70 8.86
C GLN A 78 14.61 11.89 9.02
N ARG A 79 14.02 12.76 8.21
CA ARG A 79 12.58 13.02 8.23
C ARG A 79 11.77 11.81 7.78
N ARG A 80 12.30 11.00 6.86
CA ARG A 80 11.67 9.74 6.45
C ARG A 80 11.64 8.73 7.61
N LYS A 81 12.74 8.61 8.37
CA LYS A 81 12.79 7.76 9.58
C LYS A 81 11.78 8.21 10.63
N GLU A 82 11.72 9.51 10.91
CA GLU A 82 10.72 10.09 11.82
C GLU A 82 9.29 9.76 11.39
N ARG A 83 9.00 9.91 10.09
CA ARG A 83 7.69 9.58 9.54
C ARG A 83 7.34 8.10 9.68
N VAL A 84 8.30 7.19 9.52
CA VAL A 84 8.08 5.75 9.76
C VAL A 84 7.72 5.52 11.23
N TYR A 85 8.41 6.13 12.19
CA TYR A 85 8.06 6.00 13.60
C TYR A 85 6.66 6.53 13.92
N GLU A 86 6.26 7.68 13.36
CA GLU A 86 4.89 8.20 13.50
C GLU A 86 3.83 7.21 12.99
N ILE A 87 4.11 6.55 11.85
CA ILE A 87 3.22 5.52 11.30
C ILE A 87 3.16 4.31 12.21
N LEU A 88 4.30 3.83 12.72
CA LEU A 88 4.34 2.68 13.62
C LEU A 88 3.59 2.97 14.92
N GLU A 89 3.75 4.15 15.50
CA GLU A 89 3.03 4.58 16.70
C GLU A 89 1.52 4.66 16.44
N PHE A 90 1.11 5.28 15.33
CA PHE A 90 -0.30 5.34 14.94
C PHE A 90 -0.95 3.95 14.79
N LEU A 91 -0.18 2.96 14.35
CA LEU A 91 -0.63 1.58 14.18
C LEU A 91 -0.44 0.71 15.43
N GLY A 92 0.15 1.23 16.51
CA GLY A 92 0.45 0.47 17.73
C GLY A 92 1.54 -0.60 17.55
N LEU A 93 2.48 -0.37 16.64
CA LEU A 93 3.58 -1.28 16.28
C LEU A 93 4.96 -0.79 16.72
N GLU A 94 5.04 0.30 17.49
CA GLU A 94 6.30 0.94 17.90
C GLU A 94 7.24 -0.01 18.67
N LYS A 95 6.67 -0.94 19.46
CA LYS A 95 7.46 -1.94 20.21
C LYS A 95 7.96 -3.10 19.35
N LYS A 96 7.49 -3.22 18.11
CA LYS A 96 7.77 -4.33 17.18
C LYS A 96 8.65 -3.91 16.00
N GLU A 97 9.19 -2.69 16.02
CA GLU A 97 9.93 -2.09 14.88
C GLU A 97 11.04 -3.00 14.33
N LYS A 98 11.72 -3.76 15.20
CA LYS A 98 12.85 -4.65 14.86
C LYS A 98 12.44 -6.09 14.57
N GLU A 99 11.18 -6.45 14.81
CA GLU A 99 10.70 -7.81 14.57
C GLU A 99 10.62 -8.10 13.08
N ILE A 100 10.95 -9.33 12.70
CA ILE A 100 10.85 -9.78 11.31
C ILE A 100 9.39 -10.02 10.97
N VAL A 101 8.94 -9.49 9.83
CA VAL A 101 7.51 -9.54 9.47
C VAL A 101 6.97 -10.97 9.35
N SER A 102 7.78 -11.94 8.94
CA SER A 102 7.35 -13.35 8.84
C SER A 102 7.03 -13.99 10.20
N SER A 103 7.54 -13.46 11.32
CA SER A 103 7.23 -13.99 12.66
C SER A 103 5.98 -13.35 13.28
N LEU A 104 5.39 -12.35 12.64
CA LEU A 104 4.28 -11.59 13.20
C LEU A 104 2.94 -12.36 13.12
N PRO A 105 2.05 -12.14 14.11
CA PRO A 105 0.65 -12.49 13.99
C PRO A 105 0.00 -11.94 12.71
N PRO A 106 -1.04 -12.61 12.16
CA PRO A 106 -1.71 -12.17 10.94
C PRO A 106 -2.23 -10.74 10.96
N LEU A 107 -2.76 -10.28 12.09
CA LEU A 107 -3.26 -8.92 12.26
C LEU A 107 -2.13 -7.89 12.13
N ASP A 108 -1.04 -8.10 12.84
CA ASP A 108 0.12 -7.21 12.81
C ASP A 108 0.73 -7.14 11.41
N SER A 109 0.86 -8.29 10.73
CA SER A 109 1.27 -8.30 9.31
C SER A 109 0.36 -7.41 8.46
N LYS A 110 -0.96 -7.42 8.70
CA LYS A 110 -1.89 -6.60 7.92
C LYS A 110 -1.75 -5.11 8.24
N LEU A 111 -1.46 -4.76 9.49
CA LEU A 111 -1.15 -3.39 9.90
C LEU A 111 0.16 -2.89 9.27
N VAL A 112 1.21 -3.71 9.21
CA VAL A 112 2.45 -3.37 8.49
C VAL A 112 2.19 -3.12 7.01
N GLU A 113 1.34 -3.94 6.37
CA GLU A 113 0.94 -3.73 4.98
C GLU A 113 0.21 -2.40 4.79
N LEU A 114 -0.64 -2.01 5.75
CA LEU A 114 -1.31 -0.72 5.75
C LEU A 114 -0.32 0.44 5.91
N GLY A 115 0.65 0.32 6.84
CA GLY A 115 1.64 1.37 7.08
C GLY A 115 2.58 1.61 5.90
N ARG A 116 2.86 0.58 5.10
CA ARG A 116 3.69 0.69 3.90
C ARG A 116 2.94 1.26 2.69
N ALA A 117 1.62 1.07 2.63
CA ALA A 117 0.79 1.48 1.51
C ALA A 117 0.58 2.99 1.50
#